data_AF-A0A958C4J3-F1
#
_entry.id   AF-A0A958C4J3-F1
#
_cell.length_a   1.000
_cell.length_b   1.000
_cell.length_c   1.000
_cell.angle_alpha   90.00
_cell.angle_beta   90.00
_cell.angle_gamma   90.00
#
_symmetry.space_group_name_H-M   'P 1'
#
loop_
_entity.id
_entity.type
_entity.pdbx_description
1 polymer ?
#
loop_
_entity_poly.entity_id
_entity_poly.type
_entity_poly.pdbx_seq_one_letter_code
_entity_poly.pdbx_strand_id
1 'polypeptide(L)'
;NATLDVYGSGWVCQRGYYKSGNECQPVQMPQNATLDVYGSGWVCQRGYYKSGNECLPVQVPQNAKLDVYGSGWVCNQGFRKADDKCVSAFQQ
;
A
#
# COMPACT_ATOMS: atom_id res chain seq x y z
N ASN A 1 8.92 10.01 -20.86
CA ASN A 1 8.94 9.00 -19.78
C ASN A 1 10.33 8.85 -19.13
N ALA A 2 11.41 9.41 -19.69
CA ALA A 2 12.75 9.42 -19.09
C ALA A 2 13.36 10.84 -19.01
N THR A 3 14.30 11.05 -18.10
CA THR A 3 15.12 12.27 -17.95
C THR A 3 16.58 11.89 -17.73
N LEU A 4 17.52 12.82 -18.01
CA LEU A 4 18.93 12.61 -17.64
C LEU A 4 19.07 12.34 -16.13
N ASP A 5 19.99 11.46 -15.77
CA ASP A 5 20.36 11.26 -14.38
C ASP A 5 21.17 12.45 -13.84
N VAL A 6 21.38 12.47 -12.52
CA VAL A 6 22.09 13.58 -11.84
C VAL A 6 23.53 13.75 -12.30
N TYR A 7 24.13 12.72 -12.90
CA TYR A 7 25.50 12.72 -13.40
C TYR A 7 25.58 13.08 -14.90
N GLY A 8 24.46 13.20 -15.59
CA GLY A 8 24.37 13.52 -17.02
C GLY A 8 24.93 12.43 -17.95
N SER A 9 25.26 11.25 -17.42
CA SER A 9 25.86 10.14 -18.19
C SER A 9 24.88 9.00 -18.46
N GLY A 10 23.69 9.06 -17.85
CA GLY A 10 22.62 8.09 -18.04
C GLY A 10 21.24 8.73 -17.99
N TRP A 11 20.22 7.88 -17.93
CA TRP A 11 18.83 8.31 -17.83
C TRP A 11 18.09 7.54 -16.73
N VAL A 12 17.13 8.22 -16.14
CA VAL A 12 16.19 7.69 -15.15
C VAL A 12 14.77 7.84 -15.65
N CYS A 13 13.87 6.94 -15.23
CA CYS A 13 12.47 7.09 -15.54
C CYS A 13 11.85 8.24 -14.74
N GLN A 14 10.99 8.99 -15.41
CA GLN A 14 10.15 9.99 -14.76
C GLN A 14 9.25 9.31 -13.72
N ARG A 15 8.89 10.02 -12.65
CA ARG A 15 7.93 9.55 -11.65
C ARG A 15 6.63 9.09 -12.34
N GLY A 16 6.15 7.90 -11.99
CA GLY A 16 5.04 7.22 -12.66
C GLY A 16 5.47 6.22 -13.74
N TYR A 17 6.78 6.04 -13.94
CA TYR A 17 7.34 5.07 -14.89
C TYR A 17 8.44 4.24 -14.22
N TYR A 18 8.57 2.99 -14.64
CA TYR A 18 9.62 2.08 -14.19
C TYR A 18 10.49 1.63 -15.36
N LYS A 19 11.74 1.27 -15.06
CA LYS A 19 12.69 0.82 -16.08
C LYS A 19 12.38 -0.61 -16.48
N SER A 20 12.14 -0.84 -17.77
CA SER A 20 11.95 -2.16 -18.37
C SER A 20 12.89 -2.28 -19.57
N GLY A 21 14.02 -2.97 -19.38
CA GLY A 21 15.11 -2.99 -20.35
C GLY A 21 15.66 -1.59 -20.63
N ASN A 22 15.58 -1.17 -21.89
CA ASN A 22 16.05 0.14 -22.37
C ASN A 22 14.92 1.18 -22.48
N GLU A 23 13.78 0.93 -21.86
CA GLU A 23 12.61 1.81 -21.92
C GLU A 23 12.03 2.10 -20.54
N CYS A 24 11.23 3.17 -20.47
CA CYS A 24 10.43 3.50 -19.30
C CYS A 24 8.97 3.14 -19.55
N GLN A 25 8.46 2.14 -18.84
CA GLN A 25 7.06 1.73 -18.95
C GLN A 25 6.21 2.38 -17.86
N PRO A 26 4.97 2.77 -18.16
CA PRO A 26 4.09 3.41 -17.20
C PRO A 26 3.71 2.42 -16.08
N VAL A 27 3.74 2.91 -14.85
CA VAL A 27 3.25 2.16 -13.68
C VAL A 27 1.74 2.01 -13.80
N GLN A 28 1.27 0.78 -13.94
CA GLN A 28 -0.15 0.46 -13.94
C GLN A 28 -0.67 0.49 -12.50
N MET A 29 -1.33 1.58 -12.12
CA MET A 29 -1.91 1.75 -10.79
C MET A 29 -3.35 1.26 -10.76
N PRO A 30 -3.71 0.30 -9.89
CA PRO A 30 -5.09 -0.06 -9.68
C PRO A 30 -5.84 1.04 -8.91
N GLN A 31 -7.16 0.89 -8.79
CA GLN A 31 -7.95 1.73 -7.90
C GLN A 31 -7.44 1.64 -6.46
N ASN A 32 -7.52 2.74 -5.70
CA ASN A 32 -7.08 2.83 -4.31
C ASN A 32 -5.58 2.63 -4.09
N ALA A 33 -4.75 2.88 -5.12
CA ALA A 33 -3.31 2.93 -5.03
C ALA A 33 -2.77 4.37 -5.15
N THR A 34 -1.51 4.55 -4.76
CA THR A 34 -0.71 5.75 -5.03
C THR A 34 0.71 5.32 -5.41
N LEU A 35 1.45 6.18 -6.12
CA LEU A 35 2.85 5.92 -6.41
C LEU A 35 3.65 5.78 -5.12
N ASP A 36 4.57 4.82 -5.09
CA ASP A 36 5.48 4.67 -3.97
C ASP A 36 6.46 5.86 -3.87
N VAL A 37 7.28 5.86 -2.82
CA VAL A 37 8.24 6.95 -2.60
C VAL A 37 9.22 7.09 -3.76
N TYR A 38 9.63 5.98 -4.37
CA TYR A 38 10.56 5.94 -5.51
C TYR A 38 9.91 6.39 -6.83
N GLY A 39 8.58 6.34 -6.92
CA GLY A 39 7.83 6.73 -8.10
C GLY A 39 7.84 5.71 -9.24
N SER A 40 8.48 4.56 -9.04
CA SER A 40 8.58 3.47 -10.03
C SER A 40 7.65 2.29 -9.70
N GLY A 41 6.95 2.34 -8.58
CA GLY A 41 5.94 1.37 -8.20
C GLY A 41 4.73 2.05 -7.58
N TRP A 42 3.87 1.24 -6.99
CA TRP A 42 2.69 1.70 -6.27
C TRP A 42 2.50 0.96 -4.96
N VAL A 43 1.87 1.65 -4.02
CA VAL A 43 1.41 1.14 -2.73
C VAL A 43 -0.09 1.38 -2.59
N CYS A 44 -0.77 0.53 -1.83
CA CYS A 44 -2.17 0.78 -1.51
C CYS A 44 -2.32 1.99 -0.61
N GLN A 45 -3.38 2.75 -0.82
CA GLN A 45 -3.76 3.84 0.07
C GLN A 45 -4.09 3.29 1.46
N ARG A 46 -3.95 4.12 2.50
CA ARG A 46 -4.31 3.73 3.87
C ARG A 46 -5.76 3.26 3.93
N GLY A 47 -6.00 2.10 4.54
CA GLY A 47 -7.30 1.43 4.56
C GLY A 47 -7.47 0.35 3.49
N TYR A 48 -6.44 0.12 2.67
CA TYR A 48 -6.43 -0.91 1.64
C TYR A 48 -5.17 -1.78 1.77
N TYR A 49 -5.31 -3.06 1.42
CA TYR A 49 -4.20 -4.02 1.38
C TYR A 49 -4.00 -4.54 -0.04
N LYS A 50 -2.76 -4.95 -0.32
CA LYS A 50 -2.38 -5.45 -1.64
C LYS A 50 -2.88 -6.89 -1.81
N SER A 51 -3.65 -7.14 -2.86
CA SER A 51 -4.09 -8.46 -3.29
C SER A 51 -3.81 -8.61 -4.78
N GLY A 52 -2.72 -9.30 -5.13
CA GLY A 52 -2.23 -9.37 -6.50
C GLY A 52 -1.96 -7.98 -7.10
N ASN A 53 -2.69 -7.65 -8.16
CA ASN A 53 -2.60 -6.37 -8.87
C ASN A 53 -3.66 -5.35 -8.43
N GLU A 54 -4.31 -5.57 -7.29
CA GLU A 54 -5.39 -4.73 -6.77
C GLU A 54 -5.12 -4.27 -5.34
N CYS A 55 -5.83 -3.21 -4.95
CA CYS A 55 -5.90 -2.74 -3.57
C CYS A 55 -7.32 -2.96 -3.04
N LEU A 56 -7.47 -3.96 -2.18
CA LEU A 56 -8.75 -4.33 -1.59
C LEU A 56 -8.94 -3.64 -0.23
N PRO A 57 -10.17 -3.23 0.13
CA PRO A 57 -10.43 -2.53 1.38
C PRO A 57 -10.20 -3.45 2.59
N VAL A 58 -9.53 -2.92 3.62
CA VAL A 58 -9.41 -3.57 4.92
C VAL A 58 -10.77 -3.57 5.60
N GLN A 59 -11.33 -4.75 5.84
CA GLN A 59 -12.55 -4.90 6.62
C GLN A 59 -12.22 -4.71 8.10
N VAL A 60 -12.49 -3.53 8.64
CA VAL A 60 -12.25 -3.22 10.05
C VAL A 60 -13.49 -3.63 10.85
N PRO A 61 -13.41 -4.67 11.71
CA PRO A 61 -14.55 -5.10 12.50
C PRO A 61 -14.88 -4.10 13.62
N GLN A 62 -16.03 -4.30 14.27
CA GLN A 62 -16.38 -3.53 15.46
C GLN A 62 -15.29 -3.66 16.53
N ASN A 63 -15.02 -2.57 17.25
CA ASN A 63 -13.97 -2.48 18.28
C ASN A 63 -12.54 -2.68 17.75
N ALA A 64 -12.32 -2.45 16.47
CA ALA A 64 -11.00 -2.38 15.86
C ALA A 64 -10.73 -1.00 15.25
N LYS A 65 -9.47 -0.79 14.89
CA LYS A 65 -8.99 0.34 14.10
C LYS A 65 -7.91 -0.14 13.13
N LEU A 66 -7.64 0.64 12.08
CA LEU A 66 -6.51 0.36 11.21
C LEU A 66 -5.21 0.29 12.02
N ASP A 67 -4.33 -0.63 11.64
CA ASP A 67 -2.99 -0.69 12.21
C ASP A 67 -2.13 0.52 11.79
N VAL A 68 -0.91 0.60 12.32
CA VAL A 68 0.00 1.71 12.01
C VAL A 68 0.35 1.76 10.52
N TYR A 69 0.49 0.61 9.88
CA TYR A 69 0.81 0.48 8.46
C TYR A 69 -0.38 0.80 7.55
N GLY A 70 -1.62 0.77 8.08
CA GLY A 70 -2.84 1.07 7.34
C GLY A 70 -3.29 -0.04 6.39
N SER A 71 -2.65 -1.21 6.43
CA SER A 71 -2.94 -2.37 5.55
C SER A 71 -3.61 -3.53 6.28
N GLY A 72 -3.80 -3.39 7.59
CA GLY A 72 -4.53 -4.32 8.44
C GLY A 72 -5.26 -3.57 9.54
N TRP A 73 -5.71 -4.31 10.54
CA TRP A 73 -6.41 -3.77 11.69
C TRP A 73 -5.91 -4.40 12.98
N VAL A 74 -6.07 -3.64 14.07
CA VAL A 74 -5.80 -4.06 15.44
C VAL A 74 -7.02 -3.79 16.30
N CYS A 75 -7.22 -4.60 17.34
CA CYS A 75 -8.27 -4.34 18.31
C CYS A 75 -7.99 -3.05 19.09
N ASN A 76 -9.06 -2.33 19.42
CA ASN A 76 -9.01 -1.22 20.36
C ASN A 76 -8.63 -1.73 21.75
N GLN A 77 -8.14 -0.81 22.60
CA GLN A 77 -7.78 -1.14 23.97
C GLN A 77 -8.97 -1.77 24.72
N GLY A 78 -8.70 -2.85 25.46
CA GLY A 78 -9.74 -3.64 26.15
C GLY A 78 -10.39 -4.75 25.32
N PHE A 79 -9.99 -4.90 24.04
CA PHE A 79 -10.44 -5.97 23.16
C PHE A 79 -9.28 -6.83 22.69
N ARG A 80 -9.56 -8.09 22.35
CA ARG A 80 -8.59 -9.05 21.80
C ARG A 80 -9.10 -9.67 20.50
N LYS A 81 -8.17 -10.13 19.67
CA LYS A 81 -8.48 -10.77 18.39
C LYS A 81 -9.14 -12.14 18.63
N ALA A 82 -10.24 -12.40 17.95
CA ALA A 82 -10.90 -13.68 17.85
C ALA A 82 -11.39 -13.82 16.40
N ASP A 83 -10.64 -14.56 15.59
CA ASP A 83 -10.81 -14.66 14.14
C ASP A 83 -10.86 -13.26 13.48
N ASP A 84 -11.93 -12.97 12.76
CA ASP A 84 -12.19 -11.70 12.08
C ASP A 84 -12.91 -10.68 12.95
N LYS A 85 -12.86 -10.82 14.29
CA LYS A 85 -13.54 -9.95 15.24
C LYS A 85 -12.63 -9.53 16.38
N CYS A 86 -13.05 -8.44 17.04
CA CYS A 86 -12.53 -8.02 18.33
C CYS A 86 -13.58 -8.28 19.41
N VAL A 87 -13.25 -9.16 20.35
CA VAL A 87 -14.11 -9.49 21.49
C VAL A 87 -13.54 -8.87 22.77
N SER A 88 -14.41 -8.59 23.74
CA SER A 88 -13.98 -8.03 25.02
C SER A 88 -12.92 -8.92 25.65
N ALA A 89 -11.81 -8.32 26.10
CA ALA A 89 -10.76 -9.04 26.81
C ALA A 89 -11.13 -9.32 28.27
N PHE A 90 -12.24 -8.76 28.76
CA PHE A 90 -12.71 -8.87 30.14
C PHE A 90 -13.92 -9.79 30.30
N GLN A 91 -14.44 -10.36 29.21
CA GLN A 91 -15.51 -11.35 29.28
C GLN A 91 -14.90 -12.74 29.49
N GLN A 92 -15.26 -13.37 30.62
CA GLN A 92 -15.14 -14.80 30.89
C GLN A 92 -16.25 -15.55 30.17
#